data_AF-A0A397E850-F1
#
_entry.id   AF-A0A397E850-F1
#
_cell.length_a   1.000
_cell.length_b   1.000
_cell.length_c   1.000
_cell.angle_alpha   90.00
_cell.angle_beta   90.00
_cell.angle_gamma   90.00
#
_symmetry.space_group_name_H-M   'P 1'
#
loop_
_entity.id
_entity.type
_entity.pdbx_description
1 polymer ?
#
loop_
_entity_poly.entity_id
_entity_poly.type
_entity_poly.pdbx_seq_one_letter_code
_entity_poly.pdbx_strand_id
1 'polypeptide(L)'
;MSSLLDITLNEGAYVALLTKLISVSEKVQNAPGLGLIPREDLVTDFVLEELKPYLKQNGGAIDAQRIGFKEGRGNLILKYAGTTKADETINIVGSHLDVVPANPEGWERDPFTLSVEGDKLYGRGTTDCLG
;
A
#
# COMPACT_ATOMS: atom_id res chain seq x y z
N MET A 1 24.56 13.53 8.81
CA MET A 1 23.15 13.09 8.78
C MET A 1 22.69 13.25 7.34
N SER A 2 22.03 12.24 6.76
CA SER A 2 21.35 12.39 5.47
C SER A 2 20.26 13.46 5.61
N SER A 3 20.24 14.44 4.71
CA SER A 3 19.11 15.37 4.59
C SER A 3 17.89 14.63 4.06
N LEU A 4 16.68 15.12 4.36
CA LEU A 4 15.46 14.67 3.66
C LEU A 4 15.55 14.95 2.15
N LEU A 5 16.34 15.94 1.75
CA LEU A 5 16.61 16.29 0.35
C LEU A 5 17.56 15.29 -0.33
N ASP A 6 18.24 14.43 0.43
CA ASP A 6 19.14 13.40 -0.10
C ASP A 6 18.40 12.07 -0.35
N ILE A 7 17.09 12.01 -0.09
CA ILE A 7 16.27 10.83 -0.36
C ILE A 7 16.11 10.67 -1.87
N THR A 8 16.79 9.67 -2.42
CA THR A 8 16.59 9.24 -3.81
C THR A 8 15.62 8.07 -3.85
N LEU A 9 14.75 8.04 -4.86
CA LEU A 9 13.89 6.89 -5.13
C LEU A 9 14.76 5.66 -5.42
N ASN A 10 14.56 4.59 -4.65
CA ASN A 10 15.05 3.28 -5.04
C ASN A 10 14.03 2.67 -6.01
N GLU A 11 14.20 2.93 -7.31
CA GLU A 11 13.28 2.49 -8.37
C GLU A 11 13.04 0.98 -8.34
N GLY A 12 14.10 0.19 -8.16
CA GLY A 12 14.01 -1.26 -8.11
C GLY A 12 13.15 -1.75 -6.95
N ALA A 13 13.35 -1.19 -5.75
CA ALA A 13 12.54 -1.53 -4.58
C ALA A 13 11.08 -1.05 -4.74
N TYR A 14 10.88 0.14 -5.28
CA TYR A 14 9.55 0.71 -5.54
C TYR A 14 8.74 -0.17 -6.50
N VAL A 15 9.30 -0.47 -7.68
CA VAL A 15 8.64 -1.31 -8.69
C VAL A 15 8.41 -2.72 -8.16
N ALA A 16 9.35 -3.28 -7.40
CA ALA A 16 9.19 -4.61 -6.79
C ALA A 16 8.02 -4.65 -5.79
N LEU A 17 7.89 -3.65 -4.91
CA LEU A 17 6.77 -3.55 -3.99
C LEU A 17 5.46 -3.35 -4.74
N LEU A 18 5.41 -2.37 -5.65
CA LEU A 18 4.20 -2.09 -6.43
C LEU A 18 3.75 -3.32 -7.23
N THR A 19 4.68 -4.11 -7.76
CA THR A 19 4.35 -5.39 -8.43
C THR A 19 3.58 -6.34 -7.50
N LYS A 20 4.03 -6.48 -6.23
CA LYS A 20 3.32 -7.30 -5.23
C LYS A 20 1.92 -6.74 -4.96
N LEU A 21 1.79 -5.42 -4.79
CA LEU A 21 0.50 -4.79 -4.52
C LEU A 21 -0.48 -4.95 -5.68
N ILE A 22 -0.05 -4.74 -6.93
CA ILE A 22 -0.90 -4.90 -8.11
C ILE A 22 -1.31 -6.36 -8.30
N SER A 23 -0.47 -7.33 -7.91
CA SER A 23 -0.81 -8.77 -8.01
C SER A 23 -2.06 -9.20 -7.22
N VAL A 24 -2.52 -8.38 -6.28
CA VAL A 24 -3.77 -8.61 -5.52
C VAL A 24 -4.87 -7.61 -5.83
N SER A 25 -4.65 -6.67 -6.77
CA SER A 25 -5.58 -5.59 -7.13
C SER A 25 -6.98 -6.10 -7.52
N GLU A 26 -7.07 -7.22 -8.24
CA GLU A 26 -8.35 -7.85 -8.59
C GLU A 26 -9.20 -8.19 -7.34
N LYS A 27 -8.53 -8.62 -6.27
CA LYS A 27 -9.15 -9.11 -5.02
C LYS A 27 -9.46 -7.99 -4.04
N VAL A 28 -9.00 -6.77 -4.32
CA VAL A 28 -9.28 -5.57 -3.53
C VAL A 28 -10.14 -4.57 -4.29
N GLN A 29 -10.85 -5.01 -5.33
CA GLN A 29 -11.86 -4.19 -6.00
C GLN A 29 -13.05 -3.90 -5.06
N ASN A 30 -13.46 -2.63 -4.95
CA ASN A 30 -14.58 -2.21 -4.12
C ASN A 30 -15.78 -1.77 -4.96
N ALA A 31 -16.69 -2.72 -5.20
CA ALA A 31 -18.01 -2.45 -5.74
C ALA A 31 -19.00 -3.48 -5.19
N PRO A 32 -19.51 -3.28 -3.95
CA PRO A 32 -20.35 -4.26 -3.29
C PRO A 32 -21.63 -4.59 -4.06
N GLY A 33 -22.17 -3.63 -4.82
CA GLY A 33 -23.33 -3.86 -5.70
C GLY A 33 -23.08 -4.85 -6.85
N LEU A 34 -21.81 -5.12 -7.17
CA LEU A 34 -21.37 -6.12 -8.15
C LEU A 34 -20.86 -7.41 -7.48
N GLY A 35 -20.99 -7.54 -6.16
CA GLY A 35 -20.42 -8.64 -5.38
C GLY A 35 -18.91 -8.52 -5.15
N LEU A 36 -18.28 -7.41 -5.55
CA LEU A 36 -16.87 -7.14 -5.35
C LEU A 36 -16.65 -6.56 -3.95
N ILE A 37 -16.29 -7.42 -3.01
CA ILE A 37 -15.93 -7.06 -1.64
C ILE A 37 -14.41 -7.13 -1.53
N PRO A 38 -13.73 -6.01 -1.25
CA PRO A 38 -12.28 -5.97 -1.22
C PRO A 38 -11.73 -6.74 -0.01
N ARG A 39 -10.50 -7.24 -0.15
CA ARG A 39 -9.74 -7.96 0.89
C ARG A 39 -8.43 -7.25 1.21
N GLU A 40 -8.49 -6.08 1.84
CA GLU A 40 -7.35 -5.22 2.17
C GLU A 40 -6.27 -5.91 3.01
N ASP A 41 -6.61 -6.97 3.74
CA ASP A 41 -5.64 -7.78 4.48
C ASP A 41 -4.51 -8.28 3.55
N LEU A 42 -4.83 -8.62 2.29
CA LEU A 42 -3.84 -9.04 1.29
C LEU A 42 -2.80 -7.96 1.00
N VAL A 43 -3.22 -6.69 0.96
CA VAL A 43 -2.34 -5.55 0.72
C VAL A 43 -1.51 -5.25 1.97
N THR A 44 -2.18 -5.22 3.14
CA THR A 44 -1.49 -4.93 4.40
C THR A 44 -0.51 -6.03 4.82
N ASP A 45 -0.66 -7.27 4.35
CA ASP A 45 0.33 -8.34 4.53
C ASP A 45 1.67 -7.99 3.86
N PHE A 46 1.64 -7.48 2.62
CA PHE A 46 2.84 -7.01 1.94
C PHE A 46 3.46 -5.81 2.65
N VAL A 47 2.65 -4.84 3.05
CA VAL A 47 3.14 -3.65 3.79
C VAL A 47 3.84 -4.06 5.08
N LEU A 48 3.27 -4.99 5.85
CA LEU A 48 3.87 -5.47 7.09
C LEU A 48 5.17 -6.24 6.87
N GLU A 49 5.26 -7.03 5.78
CA GLU A 49 6.51 -7.74 5.45
C GLU A 49 7.62 -6.77 5.02
N GLU A 50 7.33 -5.74 4.22
CA GLU A 50 8.31 -4.70 3.86
C GLU A 50 8.75 -3.89 5.08
N LEU A 51 7.82 -3.58 5.98
CA LEU A 51 8.11 -2.81 7.19
C LEU A 51 8.73 -3.64 8.31
N LYS A 52 8.85 -4.96 8.14
CA LYS A 52 9.28 -5.91 9.18
C LYS A 52 10.54 -5.47 9.93
N PRO A 53 11.63 -5.00 9.30
CA PRO A 53 12.82 -4.55 10.04
C PRO A 53 12.58 -3.32 10.93
N TYR A 54 11.55 -2.54 10.64
CA TYR A 54 11.23 -1.28 11.32
C TYR A 54 10.13 -1.42 12.37
N LEU A 55 9.48 -2.58 12.48
CA LEU A 55 8.45 -2.84 13.48
C LEU A 55 9.05 -2.99 14.88
N LYS A 56 8.36 -2.49 15.91
CA LYS A 56 8.79 -2.60 17.32
C LYS A 56 9.06 -4.04 17.76
N GLN A 57 8.24 -5.00 17.32
CA GLN A 57 8.43 -6.42 17.64
C GLN A 57 9.77 -7.00 17.11
N ASN A 58 10.37 -6.33 16.13
CA ASN A 58 11.65 -6.68 15.54
C ASN A 58 12.78 -5.69 15.91
N GLY A 59 12.56 -4.85 16.94
CA GLY A 59 13.54 -3.87 17.42
C GLY A 59 13.52 -2.51 16.72
N GLY A 60 12.56 -2.27 15.82
CA GLY A 60 12.39 -0.99 15.15
C GLY A 60 11.52 0.01 15.93
N ALA A 61 11.16 1.12 15.29
CA ALA A 61 10.45 2.25 15.91
C ALA A 61 8.93 2.28 15.65
N ILE A 62 8.44 1.53 14.66
CA ILE A 62 7.05 1.58 14.20
C ILE A 62 6.19 0.63 15.04
N ASP A 63 5.15 1.17 15.67
CA ASP A 63 4.08 0.40 16.29
C ASP A 63 2.97 0.16 15.27
N ALA A 64 2.69 -1.10 14.95
CA ALA A 64 1.76 -1.48 13.89
C ALA A 64 0.58 -2.26 14.46
N GLN A 65 -0.63 -1.86 14.08
CA GLN A 65 -1.86 -2.51 14.50
C GLN A 65 -2.80 -2.66 13.31
N ARG A 66 -3.24 -3.88 13.01
CA ARG A 66 -4.34 -4.13 12.07
C ARG A 66 -5.67 -4.17 12.83
N ILE A 67 -6.66 -3.40 12.38
CA ILE A 67 -8.01 -3.36 12.94
C ILE A 67 -9.01 -3.70 11.85
N GLY A 68 -9.69 -4.85 11.97
CA GLY A 68 -10.73 -5.29 11.06
C GLY A 68 -12.11 -5.31 11.73
N PHE A 69 -13.11 -4.76 11.04
CA PHE A 69 -14.53 -4.87 11.42
C PHE A 69 -15.28 -5.95 10.64
N LYS A 70 -14.71 -6.36 9.50
CA LYS A 70 -15.15 -7.45 8.65
C LYS A 70 -13.93 -8.26 8.25
N GLU A 71 -14.09 -9.58 8.14
CA GLU A 71 -13.02 -10.49 7.72
C GLU A 71 -12.42 -10.02 6.38
N GLY A 72 -11.09 -10.01 6.31
CA GLY A 72 -10.34 -9.57 5.13
C GLY A 72 -10.26 -8.06 4.94
N ARG A 73 -11.00 -7.24 5.71
CA ARG A 73 -11.08 -5.77 5.55
C ARG A 73 -10.39 -4.99 6.66
N GLY A 74 -9.16 -5.38 6.97
CA GLY A 74 -8.34 -4.73 7.98
C GLY A 74 -7.84 -3.35 7.55
N ASN A 75 -7.90 -2.40 8.48
CA ASN A 75 -7.23 -1.12 8.40
C ASN A 75 -5.88 -1.24 9.11
N LEU A 76 -4.79 -0.79 8.47
CA LEU A 76 -3.47 -0.79 9.09
C LEU A 76 -3.16 0.58 9.69
N ILE A 77 -2.98 0.60 11.01
CA ILE A 77 -2.54 1.79 11.75
C ILE A 77 -1.06 1.63 12.06
N LEU A 78 -0.26 2.56 11.53
CA LEU A 78 1.17 2.66 11.81
C LEU A 78 1.43 3.92 12.63
N LYS A 79 2.01 3.74 13.82
CA LYS A 79 2.40 4.84 14.71
C LYS A 79 3.92 4.92 14.76
N TYR A 80 4.45 6.06 14.38
CA TYR A 80 5.87 6.39 14.48
C TYR A 80 6.03 7.57 15.42
N ALA A 81 6.82 7.41 16.48
CA ALA A 81 7.06 8.47 17.45
C ALA A 81 8.02 9.51 16.86
N GLY A 82 7.57 10.76 16.78
CA GLY A 82 8.42 11.88 16.40
C GLY A 82 9.49 12.18 17.46
N THR A 83 10.48 12.98 17.09
CA THR A 83 11.56 13.42 17.99
C THR A 83 11.25 14.74 18.71
N THR A 84 10.18 15.43 18.32
CA THR A 84 9.66 16.64 18.98
C THR A 84 8.74 16.26 20.14
N LYS A 85 8.39 17.21 21.02
CA LYS A 85 7.54 16.88 22.17
C LYS A 85 6.14 16.48 21.68
N ALA A 86 5.54 15.51 22.36
CA ALA A 86 4.30 14.87 21.94
C ALA A 86 3.07 15.81 21.90
N ASP A 87 3.16 16.98 22.52
CA ASP A 87 2.14 18.03 22.56
C ASP A 87 2.26 19.08 21.45
N GLU A 88 3.32 19.04 20.64
CA GLU A 88 3.59 20.09 19.64
C GLU A 88 2.97 19.80 18.28
N THR A 89 2.99 18.55 17.80
CA THR A 89 2.52 18.22 16.44
C THR A 89 2.11 16.76 16.31
N ILE A 90 0.95 16.53 15.69
CA ILE A 90 0.49 15.21 15.24
C ILE A 90 0.29 15.29 13.73
N ASN A 91 0.92 14.36 12.98
CA ASN A 91 0.70 14.20 11.55
C ASN A 91 -0.17 12.97 11.31
N ILE A 92 -1.25 13.12 10.55
CA ILE A 92 -2.09 12.02 10.11
C ILE A 92 -1.91 11.91 8.60
N VAL A 93 -1.29 10.83 8.16
CA VAL A 93 -1.13 10.49 6.74
C VAL A 93 -1.95 9.22 6.50
N GLY A 94 -2.81 9.27 5.49
CA GLY A 94 -3.70 8.18 5.15
C GLY A 94 -3.67 7.87 3.66
N SER A 95 -3.93 6.61 3.35
CA SER A 95 -4.22 6.11 2.01
C SER A 95 -5.37 5.11 2.13
N HIS A 96 -5.94 4.71 0.99
CA HIS A 96 -6.87 3.58 0.90
C HIS A 96 -6.21 2.43 0.12
N LEU A 97 -6.67 1.20 0.36
CA LEU A 97 -6.04 -0.01 -0.17
C LEU A 97 -6.97 -0.79 -1.11
N ASP A 98 -8.22 -0.37 -1.22
CA ASP A 98 -9.11 -0.86 -2.25
C ASP A 98 -8.84 -0.19 -3.60
N VAL A 99 -9.35 -0.79 -4.66
CA VAL A 99 -9.26 -0.22 -6.01
C VAL A 99 -10.63 -0.21 -6.65
N VAL A 100 -10.82 0.66 -7.63
CA VAL A 100 -12.05 0.65 -8.44
C VAL A 100 -12.08 -0.57 -9.36
N PRO A 101 -13.27 -1.04 -9.77
CA PRO A 101 -13.36 -2.14 -10.72
C PRO A 101 -12.60 -1.90 -12.04
N ALA A 102 -12.09 -2.97 -12.63
CA ALA A 102 -11.49 -2.96 -13.97
C ALA A 102 -12.07 -4.12 -14.79
N ASN A 103 -12.51 -3.83 -16.02
CA ASN A 103 -12.86 -4.86 -17.00
C ASN A 103 -11.63 -5.11 -17.90
N PRO A 104 -10.98 -6.28 -17.83
CA PRO A 104 -9.79 -6.58 -18.64
C PRO A 104 -9.98 -6.41 -20.14
N GLU A 105 -11.20 -6.61 -20.68
CA GLU A 105 -11.49 -6.44 -22.11
C GLU A 105 -11.32 -4.99 -22.59
N GLY A 106 -11.45 -4.02 -21.68
CA GLY A 106 -11.29 -2.60 -21.98
C GLY A 106 -9.86 -2.09 -21.81
N TRP A 107 -8.91 -2.97 -21.51
CA TRP A 107 -7.52 -2.59 -21.24
C TRP A 107 -6.57 -3.13 -22.31
N GLU A 108 -5.57 -2.33 -22.66
CA GLU A 108 -4.51 -2.77 -23.58
C GLU A 108 -3.47 -3.67 -22.91
N ARG A 109 -3.43 -3.71 -21.57
CA ARG A 109 -2.57 -4.54 -20.73
C ARG A 109 -3.44 -5.19 -19.65
N ASP A 110 -3.01 -6.29 -19.09
CA ASP A 110 -3.70 -6.88 -17.95
C ASP A 110 -3.77 -5.87 -16.79
N PRO A 111 -4.95 -5.42 -16.33
CA PRO A 111 -5.06 -4.48 -15.22
C PRO A 111 -4.53 -5.05 -13.90
N PHE A 112 -4.47 -6.37 -13.74
CA PHE A 112 -4.14 -7.01 -12.47
C PHE A 112 -2.68 -7.52 -12.41
N THR A 113 -1.88 -7.18 -13.42
CA THR A 113 -0.44 -7.45 -13.48
C THR A 113 0.30 -6.13 -13.78
N LEU A 114 1.29 -5.77 -12.97
CA LEU A 114 2.07 -4.55 -13.22
C LEU A 114 2.88 -4.70 -14.53
N SER A 115 2.60 -3.86 -15.51
CA SER A 115 3.39 -3.76 -16.75
C SER A 115 4.24 -2.50 -16.72
N VAL A 116 5.54 -2.64 -17.00
CA VAL A 116 6.52 -1.54 -17.01
C VAL A 116 6.97 -1.29 -18.44
N GLU A 117 6.69 -0.11 -18.98
CA GLU A 117 7.05 0.27 -20.34
C GLU A 117 7.70 1.66 -20.35
N GLY A 118 9.02 1.70 -20.45
CA GLY A 118 9.78 2.94 -20.33
C GLY A 118 9.57 3.57 -18.95
N ASP A 119 9.02 4.78 -18.93
CA ASP A 119 8.73 5.57 -17.73
C ASP A 119 7.29 5.37 -17.20
N LYS A 120 6.53 4.43 -17.77
CA LYS A 120 5.11 4.21 -17.43
C LYS A 120 4.87 2.87 -16.74
N LEU A 121 4.05 2.93 -15.70
CA LEU A 121 3.62 1.81 -14.88
C LEU A 121 2.11 1.61 -15.05
N TYR A 122 1.73 0.49 -15.69
CA TYR A 122 0.34 0.16 -15.99
C TYR A 122 -0.17 -0.93 -15.03
N GLY A 123 -1.33 -0.68 -14.44
CA GLY A 123 -2.04 -1.61 -13.55
C GLY A 123 -3.15 -0.89 -12.80
N ARG A 124 -4.21 -1.61 -12.42
CA ARG A 124 -5.29 -1.07 -11.60
C ARG A 124 -4.78 -0.84 -10.18
N GLY A 125 -4.76 0.43 -9.78
CA GLY A 125 -4.34 0.85 -8.45
C GLY A 125 -2.98 1.55 -8.43
N THR A 126 -2.26 1.61 -9.55
CA THR A 126 -0.92 2.23 -9.60
C THR A 126 -0.90 3.69 -9.15
N THR A 127 -1.92 4.48 -9.50
CA THR A 127 -2.03 5.88 -9.04
C THR A 127 -3.08 6.10 -7.94
N ASP A 128 -4.00 5.15 -7.75
CA ASP A 128 -5.15 5.29 -6.86
C ASP A 128 -5.47 3.95 -6.18
N CYS A 129 -4.90 3.66 -5.02
CA CYS A 129 -3.86 4.46 -4.33
C CYS A 129 -2.72 3.58 -3.79
N LEU A 130 -2.40 2.50 -4.53
CA LEU A 130 -1.40 1.50 -4.13
C LEU A 130 0.04 1.91 -4.43
N GLY A 131 0.27 2.78 -5.42
CA GLY A 131 1.60 3.29 -5.75
C GLY A 131 2.05 4.43 -4.84
#